data_AF-A0AAW2LM41-F1
#
_entry.id   AF-A0AAW2LM41-F1
#
_cell.length_a   1.000
_cell.length_b   1.000
_cell.length_c   1.000
_cell.angle_alpha   90.00
_cell.angle_beta   90.00
_cell.angle_gamma   90.00
#
_symmetry.space_group_name_H-M   'P 1'
#
loop_
_entity.id
_entity.type
_entity.pdbx_description
1 polymer ?
#
loop_
_entity_poly.entity_id
_entity_poly.type
_entity_poly.pdbx_seq_one_letter_code
_entity_poly.pdbx_strand_id
1 'polypeptide(L)'
;MPLTKEQKRMICEWISHLKFLDGYASILAHSVDMKELRIHDMKSHDCHIFMQKLIPIAFREILLEPMWSALMEVSLLFQILCSMTLDVNNVQELEGRVVTILCNLKKIFSPAFFNSMEHLIVHLLYEAGVGEPMQYKWMYPFER
;
A
#
# COMPACT_ATOMS: atom_id res chain seq x y z
N MET A 1 8.19 -3.70 15.61
CA MET A 1 8.50 -5.08 16.05
C MET A 1 8.57 -5.98 14.82
N PRO A 2 9.62 -6.79 14.63
CA PRO A 2 9.67 -7.73 13.51
C PRO A 2 8.60 -8.81 13.67
N LEU A 3 7.94 -9.19 12.58
CA LEU A 3 6.99 -10.30 12.54
C LEU A 3 7.69 -11.61 12.92
N THR A 4 7.04 -12.44 13.71
CA THR A 4 7.53 -13.79 14.02
C THR A 4 7.55 -14.65 12.76
N LYS A 5 8.33 -15.74 12.77
CA LYS A 5 8.37 -16.68 11.65
C LYS A 5 6.98 -17.24 11.33
N GLU A 6 6.19 -17.49 12.36
CA GLU A 6 4.82 -18.00 12.22
C GLU A 6 3.89 -16.98 11.56
N GLN A 7 3.94 -15.71 12.01
CA GLN A 7 3.15 -14.64 11.39
C GLN A 7 3.53 -14.43 9.92
N LYS A 8 4.82 -14.47 9.58
CA LYS A 8 5.27 -14.38 8.19
C LYS A 8 4.73 -15.54 7.36
N ARG A 9 4.75 -16.76 7.91
CA ARG A 9 4.22 -17.95 7.26
C ARG A 9 2.72 -17.82 7.00
N MET A 10 1.94 -17.38 7.98
CA MET A 10 0.50 -17.11 7.79
C MET A 10 0.24 -16.13 6.65
N ILE A 11 1.03 -15.04 6.55
CA ILE A 11 0.88 -14.05 5.48
C ILE A 11 1.23 -14.68 4.12
N CYS A 12 2.37 -15.35 4.02
CA CYS A 12 2.80 -16.00 2.78
C CYS A 12 1.79 -17.06 2.32
N GLU A 13 1.29 -17.89 3.24
CA GLU A 13 0.24 -18.86 2.97
C GLU A 13 -1.03 -18.15 2.49
N TRP A 14 -1.49 -17.11 3.19
CA TRP A 14 -2.68 -16.35 2.77
C TRP A 14 -2.53 -15.78 1.35
N ILE A 15 -1.40 -15.13 1.04
CA ILE A 15 -1.13 -14.57 -0.30
C ILE A 15 -1.09 -15.66 -1.36
N SER A 16 -0.48 -16.81 -1.07
CA SER A 16 -0.37 -17.92 -2.02
C SER A 16 -1.73 -18.54 -2.39
N HIS A 17 -2.74 -18.38 -1.53
CA HIS A 17 -4.10 -18.87 -1.77
C HIS A 17 -5.02 -17.82 -2.38
N LEU A 18 -4.59 -16.55 -2.51
CA LEU A 18 -5.40 -15.51 -3.12
C LEU A 18 -5.66 -15.81 -4.60
N LYS A 19 -6.93 -15.74 -4.97
CA LYS A 19 -7.39 -15.82 -6.36
C LYS A 19 -8.20 -14.58 -6.67
N PHE A 20 -7.87 -13.95 -7.78
CA PHE A 20 -8.56 -12.77 -8.28
C PHE A 20 -9.33 -13.11 -9.55
N LEU A 21 -10.32 -12.28 -9.88
CA LEU A 21 -10.98 -12.35 -11.18
C LEU A 21 -9.96 -12.04 -12.28
N ASP A 22 -10.20 -12.59 -13.47
CA ASP A 22 -9.32 -12.37 -14.61
C ASP A 22 -9.17 -10.87 -14.92
N GLY A 23 -7.94 -10.44 -15.19
CA GLY A 23 -7.58 -9.03 -15.39
C GLY A 23 -7.57 -8.14 -14.13
N TYR A 24 -7.89 -8.65 -12.93
CA TYR A 24 -7.82 -7.85 -11.70
C TYR A 24 -6.43 -7.81 -11.08
N ALA A 25 -5.72 -8.93 -10.98
CA ALA A 25 -4.34 -9.01 -10.50
C ALA A 25 -3.71 -10.29 -11.05
N SER A 26 -2.37 -10.36 -11.07
CA SER A 26 -1.70 -11.61 -11.43
C SER A 26 -1.79 -12.65 -10.31
N ILE A 27 -1.40 -13.89 -10.61
CA ILE A 27 -1.36 -14.97 -9.62
C ILE A 27 -0.21 -14.68 -8.63
N LEU A 28 -0.55 -14.07 -7.48
CA LEU A 28 0.42 -13.65 -6.46
C LEU A 28 1.21 -14.81 -5.85
N ALA A 29 0.71 -16.04 -5.95
CA ALA A 29 1.43 -17.23 -5.47
C ALA A 29 2.82 -17.38 -6.10
N HIS A 30 3.01 -16.91 -7.35
CA HIS A 30 4.31 -16.95 -8.02
C HIS A 30 5.34 -15.99 -7.39
N SER A 31 4.87 -14.98 -6.68
CA SER A 31 5.72 -14.00 -5.99
C SER A 31 6.05 -14.40 -4.55
N VAL A 32 5.58 -15.54 -4.06
CA VAL A 32 5.77 -15.98 -2.67
C VAL A 32 6.84 -17.08 -2.59
N ASP A 33 7.91 -16.81 -1.85
CA ASP A 33 8.89 -17.82 -1.45
C ASP A 33 8.52 -18.36 -0.06
N MET A 34 7.98 -19.58 -0.03
CA MET A 34 7.60 -20.27 1.20
C MET A 34 8.79 -20.79 2.02
N LYS A 35 9.99 -20.91 1.42
CA LYS A 35 11.20 -21.34 2.12
C LYS A 35 11.80 -20.19 2.92
N GLU A 36 11.95 -19.04 2.28
CA GLU A 36 12.52 -17.84 2.90
C GLU A 36 11.47 -16.96 3.60
N LEU A 37 10.17 -17.26 3.41
CA LEU A 37 9.01 -16.50 3.91
C LEU A 37 9.07 -15.03 3.48
N ARG A 38 9.25 -14.84 2.17
CA ARG A 38 9.39 -13.53 1.53
C ARG A 38 8.48 -13.44 0.31
N ILE A 39 8.19 -12.20 -0.06
CA ILE A 39 7.50 -11.86 -1.30
C ILE A 39 8.51 -11.16 -2.19
N HIS A 40 8.67 -11.60 -3.43
CA HIS A 40 9.57 -11.04 -4.42
C HIS A 40 8.92 -11.02 -5.81
N ASP A 41 9.47 -10.23 -6.73
CA ASP A 41 9.05 -10.20 -8.14
C ASP A 41 7.55 -9.98 -8.37
N MET A 42 6.89 -9.22 -7.50
CA MET A 42 5.55 -8.72 -7.77
C MET A 42 5.61 -7.67 -8.87
N LYS A 43 4.69 -7.76 -9.83
CA LYS A 43 4.52 -6.72 -10.85
C LYS A 43 4.10 -5.41 -10.20
N SER A 44 4.43 -4.28 -10.82
CA SER A 44 4.05 -2.93 -10.37
C SER A 44 2.56 -2.84 -10.04
N HIS A 45 1.71 -3.29 -10.96
CA HIS A 45 0.26 -3.35 -10.80
C HIS A 45 -0.18 -4.13 -9.56
N ASP A 46 0.40 -5.31 -9.34
CA ASP A 46 0.08 -6.14 -8.19
C ASP A 46 0.54 -5.49 -6.87
N CYS A 47 1.69 -4.79 -6.89
CA CYS A 47 2.15 -3.99 -5.76
C CYS A 47 1.16 -2.86 -5.45
N HIS A 48 0.62 -2.18 -6.46
CA HIS A 48 -0.41 -1.15 -6.24
C HIS A 48 -1.67 -1.72 -5.60
N ILE A 49 -2.16 -2.85 -6.08
CA ILE A 49 -3.32 -3.53 -5.47
C ILE A 49 -3.02 -3.95 -4.04
N PHE A 50 -1.81 -4.47 -3.79
CA PHE A 50 -1.41 -4.90 -2.46
C PHE A 50 -1.38 -3.73 -1.48
N MET A 51 -0.73 -2.63 -1.88
CA MET A 51 -0.66 -1.40 -1.08
C MET A 51 -2.03 -0.78 -0.81
N GLN A 52 -2.90 -0.74 -1.84
CA GLN A 52 -4.21 -0.11 -1.73
C GLN A 52 -5.20 -0.98 -0.95
N LYS A 53 -5.24 -2.29 -1.17
CA LYS A 53 -6.37 -3.14 -0.75
C LYS A 53 -5.96 -4.28 0.17
N LEU A 54 -4.80 -4.90 -0.04
CA LEU A 54 -4.48 -6.17 0.61
C LEU A 54 -3.73 -6.01 1.94
N ILE A 55 -2.91 -4.96 2.12
CA ILE A 55 -2.21 -4.68 3.39
C ILE A 55 -3.18 -4.72 4.60
N PRO A 56 -4.30 -3.97 4.60
CA PRO A 56 -5.35 -4.02 5.61
C PRO A 56 -5.78 -5.42 6.02
N ILE A 57 -5.95 -6.28 5.03
CA ILE A 57 -6.54 -7.60 5.16
C ILE A 57 -5.48 -8.58 5.65
N ALA A 58 -4.31 -8.55 5.01
CA ALA A 58 -3.17 -9.42 5.31
C ALA A 58 -2.71 -9.29 6.77
N PHE A 59 -2.79 -8.08 7.34
CA PHE A 59 -2.23 -7.78 8.64
C PHE A 59 -3.26 -7.68 9.78
N ARG A 60 -4.56 -7.80 9.49
CA ARG A 60 -5.64 -7.53 10.45
C ARG A 60 -5.55 -8.36 11.73
N GLU A 61 -5.31 -9.65 11.60
CA GLU A 61 -5.24 -10.58 12.75
C GLU A 61 -3.82 -10.76 13.28
N ILE A 62 -2.84 -10.04 12.72
CA ILE A 62 -1.42 -10.22 12.99
C ILE A 62 -0.84 -9.05 13.79
N LEU A 63 -1.32 -7.84 13.54
CA LEU A 63 -0.81 -6.62 14.14
C LEU A 63 -1.71 -6.11 15.26
N LEU A 64 -1.10 -5.39 16.21
CA LEU A 64 -1.84 -4.65 17.23
C LEU A 64 -2.62 -3.49 16.60
N GLU A 65 -3.75 -3.13 17.21
CA GLU A 65 -4.67 -2.08 16.72
C GLU A 65 -3.98 -0.79 16.27
N PRO A 66 -3.04 -0.18 17.03
CA PRO A 66 -2.37 1.05 16.57
C PRO A 66 -1.55 0.85 15.29
N MET A 67 -0.91 -0.31 15.13
CA MET A 67 -0.10 -0.64 13.96
C MET A 67 -0.97 -0.94 12.75
N TRP A 68 -2.02 -1.71 12.96
CA TRP A 68 -2.99 -2.04 11.91
C TRP A 68 -3.70 -0.78 11.43
N SER A 69 -4.15 0.08 12.35
CA SER A 69 -4.78 1.37 12.02
C SER A 69 -3.86 2.27 11.21
N ALA A 70 -2.56 2.33 11.52
CA ALA A 70 -1.61 3.08 10.72
C ALA A 70 -1.45 2.51 9.30
N LEU A 71 -1.41 1.19 9.14
CA LEU A 71 -1.38 0.56 7.81
C LEU A 71 -2.68 0.79 7.04
N MET A 72 -3.83 0.78 7.72
CA MET A 72 -5.13 1.13 7.14
C MET A 72 -5.13 2.55 6.55
N GLU A 73 -4.60 3.52 7.29
CA GLU A 73 -4.51 4.91 6.84
C GLU A 73 -3.63 5.05 5.59
N VAL A 74 -2.51 4.33 5.51
CA VAL A 74 -1.65 4.31 4.32
C VAL A 74 -2.39 3.74 3.12
N SER A 75 -3.08 2.62 3.30
CA SER A 75 -3.83 1.98 2.22
C SER A 75 -4.97 2.87 1.74
N LEU A 76 -5.69 3.55 2.65
CA LEU A 76 -6.72 4.52 2.29
C LEU A 76 -6.13 5.70 1.50
N LEU A 77 -4.98 6.21 1.93
CA LEU A 77 -4.28 7.28 1.23
C LEU A 77 -3.93 6.87 -0.21
N PHE A 78 -3.38 5.67 -0.43
CA PHE A 78 -3.07 5.19 -1.77
C PHE A 78 -4.33 4.91 -2.60
N GLN A 79 -5.42 4.46 -1.99
CA GLN A 79 -6.70 4.29 -2.69
C GLN A 79 -7.22 5.62 -3.25
N ILE A 80 -7.11 6.70 -2.48
CA ILE A 80 -7.57 8.02 -2.91
C ILE A 80 -6.62 8.58 -3.97
N LEU A 81 -5.31 8.53 -3.74
CA LEU A 81 -4.31 8.99 -4.71
C LEU A 81 -4.41 8.29 -6.07
N CYS A 82 -4.67 6.99 -6.06
CA CYS A 82 -4.77 6.19 -7.28
C CYS A 82 -6.21 6.07 -7.82
N SER A 83 -7.15 6.86 -7.28
CA SER A 83 -8.53 6.88 -7.77
C SER A 83 -8.60 7.42 -9.20
N MET A 84 -9.47 6.84 -10.02
CA MET A 84 -9.74 7.31 -11.38
C MET A 84 -10.29 8.75 -11.38
N THR A 85 -11.11 9.09 -10.38
CA THR A 85 -11.61 10.45 -10.15
C THR A 85 -11.10 10.94 -8.80
N LEU A 86 -10.30 12.00 -8.83
CA LEU A 86 -9.84 12.69 -7.63
C LEU A 86 -10.85 13.78 -7.26
N ASP A 87 -11.49 13.62 -6.11
CA ASP A 87 -12.28 14.69 -5.51
C ASP A 87 -11.33 15.64 -4.79
N VAL A 88 -11.31 16.90 -5.23
CA VAL A 88 -10.46 17.96 -4.67
C VAL A 88 -10.68 18.11 -3.16
N ASN A 89 -11.91 17.92 -2.67
CA ASN A 89 -12.19 18.01 -1.24
C ASN A 89 -11.50 16.89 -0.45
N ASN A 90 -11.53 15.66 -0.99
CA ASN A 90 -10.86 14.51 -0.38
C ASN A 90 -9.34 14.68 -0.40
N VAL A 91 -8.78 15.23 -1.50
CA VAL A 91 -7.34 15.50 -1.61
C VAL A 91 -6.91 16.57 -0.60
N GLN A 92 -7.65 17.66 -0.45
CA GLN A 92 -7.36 18.72 0.52
C GLN A 92 -7.45 18.22 1.98
N GLU A 93 -8.44 17.38 2.30
CA GLU A 93 -8.52 16.76 3.63
C GLU A 93 -7.30 15.87 3.89
N LEU A 94 -6.91 15.07 2.89
CA LEU A 94 -5.74 14.20 2.96
C LEU A 94 -4.43 14.97 3.07
N GLU A 95 -4.25 16.09 2.38
CA GLU A 95 -3.09 16.97 2.53
C GLU A 95 -2.95 17.49 3.96
N GLY A 96 -4.07 17.83 4.62
CA GLY A 96 -4.07 18.21 6.03
C GLY A 96 -3.69 17.06 6.97
N ARG A 97 -3.98 15.81 6.58
CA ARG A 97 -3.81 14.61 7.41
C ARG A 97 -2.53 13.83 7.12
N VAL A 98 -1.93 13.94 5.94
CA VAL A 98 -0.80 13.11 5.49
C VAL A 98 0.40 13.23 6.42
N VAL A 99 0.71 14.44 6.88
CA VAL A 99 1.82 14.67 7.82
C VAL A 99 1.57 13.91 9.12
N THR A 100 0.35 13.93 9.64
CA THR A 100 -0.05 13.20 10.85
C THR A 100 0.04 11.69 10.63
N ILE A 101 -0.44 11.18 9.49
CA ILE A 101 -0.36 9.76 9.12
C ILE A 101 1.13 9.33 9.11
N LEU A 102 1.99 10.03 8.38
CA LEU A 102 3.41 9.74 8.30
C LEU A 102 4.10 9.82 9.67
N CYS A 103 3.76 10.80 10.50
CA CYS A 103 4.26 10.91 11.87
C CYS A 103 3.82 9.73 12.74
N ASN A 104 2.58 9.23 12.58
CA ASN A 104 2.09 8.07 13.30
C ASN A 104 2.81 6.80 12.85
N LEU A 105 3.04 6.61 11.54
CA LEU A 105 3.90 5.55 11.04
C LEU A 105 5.30 5.62 11.63
N LYS A 106 5.93 6.81 11.68
CA LYS A 106 7.27 7.01 12.27
C LYS A 106 7.38 6.59 13.72
N LYS A 107 6.29 6.71 14.49
CA LYS A 107 6.24 6.27 15.89
C LYS A 107 6.16 4.74 16.01
N ILE A 108 5.55 4.08 15.03
CA ILE A 108 5.24 2.64 15.06
C ILE A 108 6.35 1.80 14.44
N PHE A 109 6.89 2.25 13.31
CA PHE A 109 7.91 1.53 12.55
C PHE A 109 9.32 2.04 12.90
N SER A 110 10.31 1.17 12.74
CA SER A 110 11.72 1.52 13.00
C SER A 110 12.17 2.65 12.07
N PRO A 111 13.05 3.57 12.49
CA PRO A 111 13.66 4.57 11.62
C PRO A 111 14.27 4.00 10.33
N ALA A 112 14.71 2.73 10.34
CA ALA A 112 15.23 2.05 9.15
C ALA A 112 14.17 1.76 8.06
N PHE A 113 12.88 1.80 8.41
CA PHE A 113 11.78 1.77 7.45
C PHE A 113 11.69 3.10 6.68
N PHE A 114 12.15 4.19 7.31
CA PHE A 114 11.98 5.55 6.81
C PHE A 114 13.13 5.99 5.90
N ASN A 115 12.82 6.13 4.61
CA ASN A 115 13.71 6.68 3.59
C ASN A 115 13.01 7.82 2.82
N SER A 116 13.66 8.38 1.81
CA SER A 116 13.11 9.52 1.05
C SER A 116 11.75 9.24 0.39
N MET A 117 11.36 7.98 0.19
CA MET A 117 10.12 7.58 -0.48
C MET A 117 8.85 7.96 0.29
N GLU A 118 8.94 8.25 1.59
CA GLU A 118 7.76 8.60 2.38
C GLU A 118 7.37 10.06 2.21
N HIS A 119 8.36 10.90 1.96
CA HIS A 119 8.14 12.28 1.58
C HIS A 119 7.54 12.37 0.17
N LEU A 120 7.76 11.36 -0.69
CA LEU A 120 7.14 11.28 -2.01
C LEU A 120 5.62 11.28 -1.92
N ILE A 121 5.04 10.64 -0.90
CA ILE A 121 3.58 10.62 -0.70
C ILE A 121 3.01 12.04 -0.50
N VAL A 122 3.72 12.89 0.24
CA VAL A 122 3.32 14.29 0.47
C VAL A 122 3.36 15.07 -0.85
N HIS A 123 4.41 14.88 -1.65
CA HIS A 123 4.55 15.52 -2.95
C HIS A 123 3.49 15.05 -3.95
N LEU A 124 3.19 13.74 -3.98
CA LEU A 124 2.17 13.19 -4.86
C LEU A 124 0.78 13.71 -4.54
N LEU A 125 0.44 13.90 -3.26
CA LEU A 125 -0.82 14.53 -2.85
C LEU A 125 -0.91 15.99 -3.33
N TYR A 126 0.16 16.75 -3.16
CA TYR A 126 0.24 18.12 -3.67
C TYR A 126 0.08 18.19 -5.19
N GLU A 127 0.78 17.35 -5.93
CA GLU A 127 0.67 17.28 -7.38
C GLU A 127 -0.72 16.83 -7.85
N ALA A 128 -1.38 15.96 -7.08
CA ALA A 128 -2.75 15.51 -7.32
C ALA A 128 -3.77 16.63 -7.04
N GLY A 129 -3.52 17.51 -6.06
CA GLY A 129 -4.38 18.65 -5.73
C GLY A 129 -4.25 19.81 -6.71
N VAL A 130 -3.06 20.05 -7.25
CA VAL A 130 -2.78 21.15 -8.20
C VAL A 130 -3.00 20.71 -9.66
N GLY A 131 -3.02 19.41 -9.93
CA GLY A 131 -3.03 18.84 -11.28
C GLY A 131 -4.37 18.31 -11.78
N GLU A 132 -4.42 17.99 -13.08
CA GLU A 132 -5.49 17.17 -13.67
C GLU A 132 -5.44 15.70 -13.18
N PRO A 133 -6.53 14.91 -13.32
CA PRO A 133 -6.65 13.56 -12.77
C PRO A 133 -5.43 12.66 -13.05
N MET A 134 -4.95 11.95 -12.02
CA MET A 134 -3.74 11.12 -12.06
C MET A 134 -3.70 10.12 -13.24
N GLN A 135 -4.86 9.70 -13.76
CA GLN A 135 -4.96 8.80 -14.92
C GLN A 135 -4.16 9.26 -16.17
N TYR A 136 -3.98 10.57 -16.36
CA TYR A 136 -3.21 11.11 -17.50
C TYR A 136 -1.73 11.35 -17.20
N LYS A 137 -1.31 11.17 -15.94
CA LYS A 137 0.07 11.39 -15.47
C LYS A 137 0.79 10.11 -15.08
N TRP A 138 0.09 8.98 -15.01
CA TRP A 138 0.72 7.69 -14.79
C TRP A 138 1.59 7.32 -15.98
N MET A 139 2.79 6.81 -15.69
CA MET A 139 3.77 6.40 -16.69
C MET A 139 3.34 5.15 -17.48
N TYR A 140 2.21 4.53 -17.10
CA TYR A 140 1.69 3.27 -17.65
C TYR A 140 0.25 3.40 -18.17
N PRO A 141 -0.04 4.25 -19.17
CA PRO A 141 -1.40 4.35 -19.72
C PRO A 141 -1.87 3.08 -20.46
N PHE A 142 -0.96 2.14 -20.76
CA PHE A 142 -1.23 0.98 -21.63
C PHE A 142 -0.89 -0.39 -21.02
N GLU A 143 -0.51 -0.48 -19.75
CA GLU A 143 -0.30 -1.79 -19.12
C GLU A 143 -1.63 -2.37 -18.66
N ARG A 144 -2.22 -3.19 -19.53
CA ARG A 144 -3.37 -4.06 -19.27
C ARG A 144 -3.11 -5.43 -19.88
#